data_AF-A0A069ZKF5-F1
#
_entry.id   AF-A0A069ZKF5-F1
#
_cell.length_a   1.000
_cell.length_b   1.000
_cell.length_c   1.000
_cell.angle_alpha   90.00
_cell.angle_beta   90.00
_cell.angle_gamma   90.00
#
_symmetry.space_group_name_H-M   'P 1'
#
loop_
_entity.id
_entity.type
_entity.pdbx_description
1 polymer ?
#
loop_
_entity_poly.entity_id
_entity_poly.type
_entity_poly.pdbx_seq_one_letter_code
_entity_poly.pdbx_strand_id
1 'polypeptide(L)'
;MKNFLKQFNDPTRFGLYKVLASNVEQGVESLRSSLQNRHHPASEELIKSQQVSFEDFLSMQKRTTAIDPEQIDWRMLEDLGLSREKLEASGALEKMLSWQKSDLLPIAVPYGNSSIYTEARLAFRTDDDGNIGLAVHAMRKEPQLDFPYMGYKFSPEDKAQLLKTGNLGKTIEVVTKQGELFDAYVSIDPQTNELLALRADRVSISREIKGNAL
;
A
#
# COMPACT_ATOMS: atom_id res chain seq x y z
N MET A 1 17.41 -12.25 -7.46
CA MET A 1 16.53 -12.34 -8.65
C MET A 1 17.21 -12.88 -9.91
N LYS A 2 18.51 -12.62 -10.19
CA LYS A 2 19.19 -13.11 -11.41
C LYS A 2 19.13 -14.63 -11.62
N ASN A 3 19.21 -15.43 -10.56
CA ASN A 3 19.18 -16.89 -10.66
C ASN A 3 17.80 -17.46 -11.05
N PHE A 4 16.72 -16.84 -10.60
CA PHE A 4 15.37 -17.30 -10.92
C PHE A 4 15.03 -17.04 -12.39
N LEU A 5 15.29 -15.82 -12.88
CA LEU A 5 15.05 -15.46 -14.28
C LEU A 5 15.90 -16.29 -15.25
N LYS A 6 17.15 -16.57 -14.88
CA LYS A 6 18.01 -17.46 -15.66
C LYS A 6 17.46 -18.88 -15.71
N GLN A 7 16.99 -19.43 -14.60
CA GLN A 7 16.37 -20.77 -14.55
C GLN A 7 15.01 -20.82 -15.24
N PHE A 8 14.26 -19.72 -15.28
CA PHE A 8 12.99 -19.65 -16.00
C PHE A 8 13.20 -19.77 -17.52
N ASN A 9 14.16 -19.01 -18.05
CA ASN A 9 14.46 -19.00 -19.48
C ASN A 9 15.29 -20.22 -19.91
N ASP A 10 16.16 -20.72 -19.05
CA ASP A 10 17.01 -21.91 -19.27
C ASP A 10 16.88 -22.91 -18.09
N PRO A 11 15.81 -23.74 -18.10
CA PRO A 11 15.46 -24.57 -16.96
C PRO A 11 16.41 -25.76 -16.83
N THR A 12 17.19 -25.74 -15.75
CA THR A 12 18.04 -26.86 -15.30
C THR A 12 17.36 -27.74 -14.24
N ARG A 13 16.42 -27.18 -13.46
CA ARG A 13 15.67 -27.91 -12.41
C ARG A 13 14.15 -27.87 -12.56
N PHE A 14 13.59 -26.75 -13.01
CA PHE A 14 12.14 -26.59 -13.21
C PHE A 14 11.90 -25.59 -14.34
N GLY A 15 10.88 -25.83 -15.15
CA GLY A 15 10.47 -24.98 -16.28
C GLY A 15 8.96 -24.99 -16.43
N LEU A 16 8.41 -23.96 -17.09
CA LEU A 16 6.99 -23.83 -17.36
C LEU A 16 6.73 -24.14 -18.83
N TYR A 17 5.74 -24.99 -19.09
CA TYR A 17 5.40 -25.48 -20.42
C TYR A 17 3.90 -25.36 -20.65
N LYS A 18 3.50 -25.01 -21.88
CA LYS A 18 2.11 -24.92 -22.32
C LYS A 18 1.66 -26.30 -22.79
N VAL A 19 0.50 -26.72 -22.30
CA VAL A 19 -0.19 -27.93 -22.79
C VAL A 19 -1.60 -27.50 -23.21
N LEU A 20 -2.12 -28.07 -24.29
CA LEU A 20 -3.48 -27.76 -24.73
C LEU A 20 -4.48 -28.38 -23.76
N ALA A 21 -5.46 -27.59 -23.33
CA ALA A 21 -6.48 -28.02 -22.37
C ALA A 21 -7.33 -29.18 -22.89
N SER A 22 -7.45 -29.33 -24.21
CA SER A 22 -8.22 -30.40 -24.86
C SER A 22 -7.54 -31.78 -24.82
N ASN A 23 -6.23 -31.86 -24.56
CA ASN A 23 -5.48 -33.12 -24.60
C ASN A 23 -4.41 -33.22 -23.49
N VAL A 24 -4.72 -32.69 -22.30
CA VAL A 24 -3.78 -32.56 -21.18
C VAL A 24 -3.03 -33.85 -20.86
N GLU A 25 -3.71 -35.00 -20.78
CA GLU A 25 -3.07 -36.28 -20.43
C GLU A 25 -2.00 -36.68 -21.45
N GLN A 26 -2.32 -36.64 -22.74
CA GLN A 26 -1.40 -36.98 -23.83
C GLN A 26 -0.28 -35.94 -23.96
N GLY A 27 -0.62 -34.66 -23.79
CA GLY A 27 0.34 -33.57 -23.85
C GLY A 27 1.36 -33.62 -22.71
N VAL A 28 0.92 -33.96 -21.49
CA VAL A 28 1.81 -34.14 -20.33
C VAL A 28 2.72 -35.36 -20.52
N GLU A 29 2.20 -36.48 -21.02
CA GLU A 29 3.00 -37.69 -21.25
C GLU A 29 4.05 -37.49 -22.36
N SER A 30 3.66 -36.82 -23.46
CA SER A 30 4.58 -36.44 -24.53
C SER A 30 5.67 -35.49 -24.02
N LEU A 31 5.29 -34.46 -23.25
CA LEU A 31 6.25 -33.53 -22.66
C LEU A 31 7.20 -34.24 -21.70
N ARG A 32 6.71 -35.17 -20.88
CA ARG A 32 7.52 -35.97 -19.95
C ARG A 32 8.57 -36.79 -20.69
N SER A 33 8.18 -37.44 -21.77
CA SER A 33 9.08 -38.23 -22.62
C SER A 33 10.11 -37.36 -23.33
N SER A 34 9.71 -36.20 -23.84
CA SER A 34 10.64 -35.23 -24.44
C SER A 34 11.64 -34.68 -23.43
N LEU A 35 11.21 -34.37 -22.19
CA LEU A 35 12.08 -33.89 -21.12
C LEU A 35 13.12 -34.93 -20.69
N GLN A 36 12.77 -36.22 -20.70
CA GLN A 36 13.72 -37.32 -20.44
C GLN A 36 14.77 -37.44 -21.56
N ASN A 37 14.39 -37.13 -22.80
CA ASN A 37 15.25 -37.19 -23.98
C ASN A 37 15.65 -35.80 -24.50
N ARG A 38 15.96 -34.86 -23.60
CA ARG A 38 16.24 -33.43 -23.94
C ARG A 38 17.31 -33.23 -25.02
N HIS A 39 18.29 -34.14 -25.13
CA HIS A 39 19.45 -34.01 -26.02
C HIS A 39 19.17 -34.52 -27.44
N HIS A 40 17.97 -35.05 -27.70
CA HIS A 40 17.55 -35.45 -29.03
C HIS A 40 16.95 -34.25 -29.78
N PRO A 41 17.36 -33.96 -31.04
CA PRO A 41 16.99 -32.73 -31.75
C PRO A 41 15.46 -32.54 -31.86
N ALA A 42 14.70 -33.60 -32.13
CA ALA A 42 13.23 -33.52 -32.19
C ALA A 42 12.58 -33.21 -30.83
N SER A 43 13.18 -33.68 -29.73
CA SER A 43 12.69 -33.38 -28.38
C SER A 43 13.02 -31.95 -27.97
N GLU A 44 14.19 -31.45 -28.37
CA GLU A 44 14.63 -30.08 -28.11
C GLU A 44 13.70 -29.05 -28.77
N GLU A 45 13.35 -29.27 -30.05
CA GLU A 45 12.40 -28.41 -30.76
C GLU A 45 11.01 -28.41 -30.11
N LEU A 46 10.51 -29.60 -29.72
CA LEU A 46 9.20 -29.72 -29.07
C LEU A 46 9.18 -28.99 -27.72
N ILE A 47 10.19 -29.21 -26.88
CA ILE A 47 10.35 -28.53 -25.58
C ILE A 47 10.39 -27.01 -25.78
N LYS A 48 11.20 -26.52 -26.73
CA LYS A 48 11.34 -25.08 -26.98
C LYS A 48 10.04 -24.45 -27.47
N SER A 49 9.25 -25.16 -28.28
CA SER A 49 7.96 -24.68 -28.77
C SER A 49 6.88 -24.59 -27.69
N GLN A 50 6.95 -25.47 -26.68
CA GLN A 50 6.00 -25.53 -25.58
C GLN A 50 6.45 -24.71 -24.37
N GLN A 51 7.74 -24.40 -24.26
CA GLN A 51 8.29 -23.65 -23.14
C GLN A 51 7.74 -22.23 -23.12
N VAL A 52 7.34 -21.79 -21.94
CA VAL A 52 6.89 -20.41 -21.71
C VAL A 52 8.12 -19.53 -21.46
N SER A 53 8.32 -18.50 -22.28
CA SER A 53 9.39 -17.50 -22.07
C SER A 53 8.94 -16.41 -21.10
N PHE A 54 9.85 -15.89 -20.27
CA PHE A 54 9.53 -14.79 -19.37
C PHE A 54 9.29 -13.49 -20.15
N GLU A 55 9.95 -13.33 -21.29
CA GLU A 55 9.83 -12.14 -22.14
C GLU A 55 8.41 -11.96 -22.70
N ASP A 56 7.68 -13.06 -22.93
CA ASP A 56 6.29 -13.04 -23.36
C ASP A 56 5.40 -12.31 -22.34
N PHE A 57 5.70 -12.43 -21.04
CA PHE A 57 4.94 -11.77 -19.97
C PHE A 57 5.40 -10.35 -19.66
N LEU A 58 6.65 -9.98 -19.96
CA LEU A 58 7.14 -8.61 -19.81
C LEU A 58 6.40 -7.65 -20.73
N SER A 59 6.02 -8.10 -21.92
CA SER A 59 5.24 -7.30 -22.88
C SER A 59 3.79 -7.07 -22.42
N MET A 60 3.18 -8.03 -21.72
CA MET A 60 1.88 -7.86 -21.06
C MET A 60 1.96 -6.87 -19.89
N GLN A 61 3.00 -6.96 -19.06
CA GLN A 61 3.20 -6.03 -17.93
C GLN A 61 3.30 -4.56 -18.36
N LYS A 62 3.87 -4.27 -19.54
CA LYS A 62 3.95 -2.89 -20.06
C LYS A 62 2.62 -2.30 -20.54
N ARG A 63 1.55 -3.09 -20.66
CA ARG A 63 0.25 -2.65 -21.18
C ARG A 63 -0.93 -2.83 -20.24
N THR A 64 -0.70 -3.34 -19.03
CA THR A 64 -1.77 -3.59 -18.06
C THR A 64 -1.45 -2.88 -16.76
N THR A 65 -1.51 -1.55 -16.74
CA THR A 65 -1.87 -0.91 -15.49
C THR A 65 -3.25 -1.42 -15.10
N ALA A 66 -3.48 -1.68 -13.81
CA ALA A 66 -4.74 -2.27 -13.35
C ALA A 66 -5.92 -1.29 -13.45
N ILE A 67 -5.61 0.00 -13.61
CA ILE A 67 -6.55 1.10 -13.83
C ILE A 67 -6.26 1.71 -15.20
N ASP A 68 -7.30 1.98 -15.97
CA ASP A 68 -7.22 2.74 -17.21
C ASP A 68 -7.11 4.24 -16.90
N PRO A 69 -6.04 4.94 -17.36
CA PRO A 69 -5.89 6.39 -17.18
C PRO A 69 -7.07 7.24 -17.66
N GLU A 70 -7.87 6.75 -18.61
CA GLU A 70 -9.07 7.46 -19.11
C GLU A 70 -10.23 7.45 -18.11
N GLN A 71 -10.25 6.52 -17.15
CA GLN A 71 -11.28 6.43 -16.11
C GLN A 71 -11.03 7.34 -14.90
N ILE A 72 -9.92 8.07 -14.90
CA ILE A 72 -9.48 8.88 -13.77
C ILE A 72 -9.95 10.31 -13.96
N ASP A 73 -10.65 10.85 -12.97
CA ASP A 73 -10.90 12.28 -12.92
C ASP A 73 -9.64 13.03 -12.48
N TRP A 74 -8.90 13.53 -13.47
CA TRP A 74 -7.66 14.28 -13.26
C TRP A 74 -7.86 15.56 -12.46
N ARG A 75 -9.07 16.12 -12.40
CA ARG A 75 -9.37 17.32 -11.61
C ARG A 75 -9.09 17.10 -10.13
N MET A 76 -9.32 15.89 -9.61
CA MET A 76 -9.04 15.55 -8.21
C MET A 76 -7.54 15.67 -7.85
N LEU A 77 -6.65 15.47 -8.83
CA LEU A 77 -5.21 15.64 -8.68
C LEU A 77 -4.80 17.11 -8.88
N GLU A 78 -5.41 17.78 -9.84
CA GLU A 78 -5.19 19.21 -10.10
C GLU A 78 -5.61 20.09 -8.92
N ASP A 79 -6.72 19.75 -8.26
CA ASP A 79 -7.20 20.39 -7.02
C ASP A 79 -6.17 20.28 -5.88
N LEU A 80 -5.29 19.28 -5.94
CA LEU A 80 -4.17 19.08 -5.02
C LEU A 80 -2.86 19.67 -5.53
N GLY A 81 -2.86 20.39 -6.65
CA GLY A 81 -1.69 21.01 -7.27
C GLY A 81 -0.78 20.03 -8.03
N LEU A 82 -1.29 18.85 -8.38
CA LEU A 82 -0.54 17.81 -9.09
C LEU A 82 -1.00 17.72 -10.54
N SER A 83 -0.05 17.84 -11.48
CA SER A 83 -0.29 17.57 -12.90
C SER A 83 0.12 16.15 -13.25
N ARG A 84 -0.48 15.62 -14.33
CA ARG A 84 -0.15 14.30 -14.85
C ARG A 84 1.33 14.13 -15.16
N GLU A 85 1.95 15.14 -15.79
CA GLU A 85 3.36 15.11 -16.20
C GLU A 85 4.28 15.00 -14.97
N LYS A 86 3.93 15.67 -13.86
CA LYS A 86 4.69 15.57 -12.60
C LYS A 86 4.59 14.17 -11.98
N LEU A 87 3.41 13.54 -12.07
CA LEU A 87 3.19 12.18 -11.55
C LEU A 87 3.88 11.11 -12.41
N GLU A 88 3.93 11.31 -13.73
CA GLU A 88 4.68 10.47 -14.66
C GLU A 88 6.18 10.60 -14.43
N ALA A 89 6.71 11.83 -14.34
CA ALA A 89 8.14 12.08 -14.14
C ALA A 89 8.67 11.53 -12.79
N SER A 90 7.82 11.47 -11.77
CA SER A 90 8.16 10.90 -10.46
C SER A 90 7.98 9.38 -10.38
N GLY A 91 7.39 8.74 -11.39
CA GLY A 91 7.00 7.32 -11.35
C GLY A 91 5.85 7.01 -10.38
N ALA A 92 5.26 8.05 -9.77
CA ALA A 92 4.12 7.89 -8.86
C ALA A 92 2.87 7.43 -9.61
N LEU A 93 2.65 7.91 -10.84
CA LEU A 93 1.48 7.56 -11.62
C LEU A 93 1.42 6.05 -11.89
N GLU A 94 2.52 5.44 -12.32
CA GLU A 94 2.59 4.01 -12.62
C GLU A 94 2.22 3.15 -11.40
N LYS A 95 2.72 3.53 -10.22
CA LYS A 95 2.37 2.88 -8.94
C LYS A 95 0.89 3.01 -8.65
N MET A 96 0.34 4.23 -8.75
CA MET A 96 -1.06 4.51 -8.46
C MET A 96 -2.01 3.76 -9.40
N LEU A 97 -1.71 3.75 -10.70
CA LEU A 97 -2.44 2.99 -11.72
C LEU A 97 -2.36 1.46 -11.53
N SER A 98 -1.41 1.00 -10.69
CA SER A 98 -1.24 -0.41 -10.31
C SER A 98 -1.81 -0.71 -8.91
N TRP A 99 -2.74 0.10 -8.42
CA TRP A 99 -3.33 0.03 -7.07
C TRP A 99 -2.35 0.22 -5.90
N GLN A 100 -1.14 0.70 -6.16
CA GLN A 100 -0.14 0.96 -5.13
C GLN A 100 -0.22 2.41 -4.66
N LYS A 101 0.23 2.64 -3.42
CA LYS A 101 0.43 4.01 -2.92
C LYS A 101 1.65 4.62 -3.62
N SER A 102 1.54 5.87 -4.03
CA SER A 102 2.69 6.67 -4.47
C SER A 102 3.76 6.77 -3.38
N ASP A 103 4.94 7.26 -3.75
CA ASP A 103 5.86 7.82 -2.77
C ASP A 103 5.30 9.17 -2.26
N LEU A 104 6.02 9.83 -1.35
CA LEU A 104 5.61 11.13 -0.84
C LEU A 104 5.62 12.18 -1.95
N LEU A 105 4.48 12.85 -2.12
CA LEU A 105 4.28 13.91 -3.11
C LEU A 105 3.87 15.20 -2.40
N PRO A 106 4.43 16.35 -2.78
CA PRO A 106 3.96 17.64 -2.30
C PRO A 106 2.57 17.92 -2.88
N ILE A 107 1.61 18.23 -2.01
CA ILE A 107 0.24 18.58 -2.36
C ILE A 107 -0.18 19.91 -1.74
N ALA A 108 -1.12 20.58 -2.38
CA ALA A 108 -1.76 21.81 -1.91
C ALA A 108 -3.24 21.54 -1.67
N VAL A 109 -3.65 21.39 -0.41
CA VAL A 109 -5.05 21.10 -0.07
C VAL A 109 -5.83 22.42 0.06
N PRO A 110 -6.89 22.65 -0.71
CA PRO A 110 -7.69 23.87 -0.59
C PRO A 110 -8.41 23.92 0.77
N TYR A 111 -8.36 25.07 1.43
CA TYR A 111 -9.03 25.33 2.71
C TYR A 111 -9.53 26.77 2.79
N GLY A 112 -10.84 26.97 2.60
CA GLY A 112 -11.45 28.30 2.53
C GLY A 112 -10.90 29.12 1.36
N ASN A 113 -10.30 30.28 1.65
CA ASN A 113 -9.67 31.16 0.64
C ASN A 113 -8.16 30.94 0.50
N SER A 114 -7.58 29.92 1.16
CA SER A 114 -6.14 29.62 1.12
C SER A 114 -5.88 28.14 0.87
N SER A 115 -4.61 27.77 0.66
CA SER A 115 -4.19 26.38 0.46
C SER A 115 -3.20 25.95 1.54
N ILE A 116 -3.36 24.73 2.05
CA ILE A 116 -2.46 24.08 2.99
C ILE A 116 -1.46 23.23 2.20
N TYR A 117 -0.18 23.57 2.30
CA TYR A 117 0.89 22.81 1.64
C TYR A 117 1.42 21.70 2.56
N THR A 118 1.40 20.46 2.09
CA THR A 118 1.87 19.29 2.85
C THR A 118 2.38 18.20 1.90
N GLU A 119 2.98 17.13 2.42
CA GLU A 119 3.36 15.96 1.62
C GLU A 119 2.39 14.81 1.91
N ALA A 120 2.03 14.03 0.89
CA ALA A 120 1.12 12.91 1.04
C ALA A 120 1.47 11.74 0.14
N ARG A 121 1.06 10.54 0.55
CA ARG A 121 1.00 9.38 -0.34
C ARG A 121 -0.41 9.29 -0.94
N LEU A 122 -0.49 9.13 -2.24
CA LEU A 122 -1.73 9.06 -2.99
C LEU A 122 -2.00 7.65 -3.48
N ALA A 123 -3.27 7.26 -3.56
CA ALA A 123 -3.68 6.00 -4.17
C ALA A 123 -5.07 6.15 -4.80
N PHE A 124 -5.28 5.49 -5.93
CA PHE A 124 -6.62 5.34 -6.48
C PHE A 124 -7.39 4.26 -5.71
N ARG A 125 -8.70 4.44 -5.57
CA ARG A 125 -9.63 3.48 -4.96
C ARG A 125 -10.93 3.45 -5.72
N THR A 126 -11.56 2.29 -5.79
CA THR A 126 -12.93 2.18 -6.30
C THR A 126 -13.92 2.53 -5.18
N ASP A 127 -14.92 3.34 -5.48
CA ASP A 127 -16.07 3.57 -4.59
C ASP A 127 -17.15 2.48 -4.74
N ASP A 128 -18.23 2.58 -3.97
CA ASP A 128 -19.33 1.59 -3.96
C ASP A 128 -20.08 1.54 -5.31
N ASP A 129 -19.97 2.59 -6.13
CA ASP A 129 -20.60 2.71 -7.46
C ASP A 129 -19.67 2.27 -8.59
N GLY A 130 -18.43 1.89 -8.29
CA GLY A 130 -17.44 1.43 -9.28
C GLY A 130 -16.55 2.54 -9.86
N ASN A 131 -16.66 3.79 -9.40
CA ASN A 131 -15.85 4.90 -9.90
C ASN A 131 -14.48 4.96 -9.21
N ILE A 132 -13.49 5.49 -9.92
CA ILE A 132 -12.14 5.66 -9.39
C ILE A 132 -12.04 6.99 -8.62
N GLY A 133 -11.98 6.90 -7.30
CA GLY A 133 -11.68 8.01 -6.39
C GLY A 133 -10.22 8.09 -5.96
N LEU A 134 -9.84 9.23 -5.37
CA LEU A 134 -8.49 9.51 -4.89
C LEU A 134 -8.41 9.48 -3.35
N ALA A 135 -7.53 8.64 -2.81
CA ALA A 135 -7.21 8.58 -1.38
C ALA A 135 -5.91 9.35 -1.09
N VAL A 136 -5.97 10.30 -0.15
CA VAL A 136 -4.85 11.15 0.26
C VAL A 136 -4.38 10.75 1.67
N HIS A 137 -3.11 10.37 1.80
CA HIS A 137 -2.48 10.02 3.08
C HIS A 137 -1.36 11.01 3.42
N ALA A 138 -1.69 12.13 4.07
CA ALA A 138 -0.73 13.19 4.40
C ALA A 138 0.25 12.78 5.52
N MET A 139 1.52 13.21 5.38
CA MET A 139 2.60 13.07 6.36
C MET A 139 2.71 14.33 7.22
N ARG A 140 2.88 14.18 8.54
CA ARG A 140 2.90 15.29 9.50
C ARG A 140 4.30 15.48 10.10
N LYS A 141 4.85 16.71 10.01
CA LYS A 141 6.14 17.09 10.65
C LYS A 141 6.05 17.18 12.17
N GLU A 142 4.89 17.59 12.69
CA GLU A 142 4.61 17.73 14.11
C GLU A 142 3.18 17.25 14.39
N PRO A 143 2.91 16.75 15.60
CA PRO A 143 1.58 16.33 16.00
C PRO A 143 0.64 17.54 16.04
N GLN A 144 -0.56 17.39 15.46
CA GLN A 144 -1.56 18.45 15.47
C GLN A 144 -2.25 18.52 16.83
N LEU A 145 -1.70 19.35 17.72
CA LEU A 145 -2.24 19.56 19.07
C LEU A 145 -3.10 20.83 19.19
N ASP A 146 -3.10 21.68 18.17
CA ASP A 146 -3.83 22.97 18.18
C ASP A 146 -5.31 22.85 17.83
N PHE A 147 -5.71 21.71 17.26
CA PHE A 147 -7.10 21.41 16.93
C PHE A 147 -7.68 20.42 17.96
N PRO A 148 -9.00 20.47 18.20
CA PRO A 148 -9.67 19.47 19.04
C PRO A 148 -9.46 18.06 18.47
N TYR A 149 -8.98 17.15 19.30
CA TYR A 149 -8.80 15.75 18.98
C TYR A 149 -9.93 14.94 19.60
N MET A 150 -10.76 14.32 18.76
CA MET A 150 -11.95 13.56 19.22
C MET A 150 -12.83 14.35 20.20
N GLY A 151 -13.04 15.65 19.93
CA GLY A 151 -13.83 16.53 20.79
C GLY A 151 -13.09 17.12 21.99
N TYR A 152 -11.89 16.62 22.32
CA TYR A 152 -11.07 17.14 23.41
C TYR A 152 -10.10 18.22 22.94
N LYS A 153 -10.05 19.37 23.63
CA LYS A 153 -9.11 20.46 23.35
C LYS A 153 -7.97 20.44 24.38
N PHE A 154 -6.75 20.18 23.92
CA PHE A 154 -5.56 20.12 24.78
C PHE A 154 -5.22 21.47 25.41
N SER A 155 -4.94 21.46 26.72
CA SER A 155 -4.39 22.62 27.42
C SER A 155 -2.91 22.86 27.05
N PRO A 156 -2.34 24.04 27.35
CA PRO A 156 -0.90 24.27 27.15
C PRO A 156 -0.02 23.24 27.88
N GLU A 157 -0.42 22.80 29.07
CA GLU A 157 0.28 21.77 29.86
C GLU A 157 0.22 20.40 29.16
N ASP A 158 -0.96 20.03 28.65
CA ASP A 158 -1.14 18.78 27.88
C ASP A 158 -0.23 18.74 26.65
N LYS A 159 -0.17 19.87 25.92
CA LYS A 159 0.68 20.00 24.74
C LYS A 159 2.15 19.85 25.08
N ALA A 160 2.61 20.55 26.12
CA ALA A 160 3.99 20.47 26.57
C ALA A 160 4.36 19.04 27.01
N GLN A 161 3.45 18.34 27.67
CA GLN A 161 3.66 16.96 28.09
C GLN A 161 3.73 15.99 26.90
N LEU A 162 2.76 16.07 25.99
CA LEU A 162 2.73 15.25 24.77
C LEU A 162 4.00 15.45 23.91
N LEU A 163 4.44 16.69 23.71
CA LEU A 163 5.67 16.98 22.96
C LEU A 163 6.92 16.49 23.67
N LYS A 164 6.95 16.51 25.01
CA LYS A 164 8.11 16.12 25.81
C LYS A 164 8.26 14.60 25.94
N THR A 165 7.17 13.88 26.16
CA THR A 165 7.19 12.45 26.54
C THR A 165 6.53 11.54 25.50
N GLY A 166 5.87 12.10 24.49
CA GLY A 166 5.01 11.37 23.55
C GLY A 166 3.71 10.85 24.17
N ASN A 167 3.44 11.13 25.45
CA ASN A 167 2.33 10.52 26.19
C ASN A 167 1.63 11.54 27.09
N LEU A 168 0.30 11.57 27.07
CA LEU A 168 -0.48 12.50 27.89
C LEU A 168 -0.44 12.16 29.39
N GLY A 169 -0.14 10.92 29.76
CA GLY A 169 0.07 10.49 31.15
C GLY A 169 -1.17 10.52 32.06
N LYS A 170 -2.35 10.83 31.50
CA LYS A 170 -3.67 10.77 32.14
C LYS A 170 -4.71 10.27 31.15
N THR A 171 -5.88 9.89 31.65
CA THR A 171 -7.05 9.63 30.82
C THR A 171 -7.78 10.93 30.51
N ILE A 172 -8.37 11.01 29.32
CA ILE A 172 -9.28 12.09 28.91
C ILE A 172 -10.55 11.49 28.32
N GLU A 173 -11.66 12.20 28.47
CA GLU A 173 -12.92 11.84 27.82
C GLU A 173 -12.90 12.31 26.36
N VAL A 174 -13.16 11.40 25.42
CA VAL A 174 -13.15 11.65 23.97
C VAL A 174 -14.41 11.08 23.32
N VAL A 175 -14.76 11.62 22.15
CA VAL A 175 -15.97 11.30 21.40
C VAL A 175 -15.63 10.55 20.11
N THR A 176 -16.28 9.42 19.84
CA THR A 176 -16.18 8.72 18.56
C THR A 176 -16.87 9.50 17.43
N LYS A 177 -16.64 9.10 16.17
CA LYS A 177 -17.37 9.66 15.02
C LYS A 177 -18.89 9.42 15.11
N GLN A 178 -19.31 8.40 15.84
CA GLN A 178 -20.72 8.06 16.09
C GLN A 178 -21.32 8.81 17.29
N GLY A 179 -20.54 9.64 17.99
CA GLY A 179 -21.01 10.41 19.15
C GLY A 179 -20.90 9.69 20.51
N GLU A 180 -20.27 8.52 20.58
CA GLU A 180 -20.06 7.78 21.83
C GLU A 180 -18.90 8.39 22.64
N LEU A 181 -19.14 8.64 23.93
CA LEU A 181 -18.13 9.10 24.88
C LEU A 181 -17.38 7.92 25.51
N PHE A 182 -16.06 8.03 25.65
CA PHE A 182 -15.25 7.07 26.40
C PHE A 182 -13.96 7.69 26.94
N ASP A 183 -13.43 7.11 28.02
CA ASP A 183 -12.12 7.48 28.57
C ASP A 183 -10.98 6.86 27.76
N ALA A 184 -10.03 7.68 27.34
CA ALA A 184 -8.88 7.27 26.54
C ALA A 184 -7.54 7.71 27.13
N TYR A 185 -6.54 6.84 26.99
CA TYR A 185 -5.14 7.23 27.02
C TYR A 185 -4.75 7.81 25.66
N VAL A 186 -4.01 8.92 25.64
CA VAL A 186 -3.56 9.57 24.41
C VAL A 186 -2.04 9.64 24.32
N SER A 187 -1.51 9.24 23.16
CA SER A 187 -0.09 9.24 22.84
C SER A 187 0.18 9.72 21.42
N ILE A 188 1.42 10.10 21.13
CA ILE A 188 1.89 10.46 19.79
C ILE A 188 2.70 9.28 19.24
N ASP A 189 2.36 8.85 18.02
CA ASP A 189 3.18 7.90 17.28
C ASP A 189 4.54 8.55 16.92
N PRO A 190 5.67 7.94 17.31
CA PRO A 190 6.98 8.55 17.14
C PRO A 190 7.47 8.59 15.68
N GLN A 191 6.83 7.86 14.76
CA GLN A 191 7.20 7.82 13.35
C GLN A 191 6.31 8.73 12.50
N THR A 192 5.02 8.83 12.82
CA THR A 192 4.04 9.57 12.00
C THR A 192 3.57 10.87 12.64
N ASN A 193 3.94 11.13 13.90
CA ASN A 193 3.42 12.23 14.72
C ASN A 193 1.88 12.22 14.82
N GLU A 194 1.26 11.05 14.71
CA GLU A 194 -0.19 10.90 14.81
C GLU A 194 -0.63 10.75 16.26
N LEU A 195 -1.76 11.36 16.61
CA LEU A 195 -2.39 11.16 17.91
C LEU A 195 -3.17 9.85 17.92
N LEU A 196 -2.90 9.00 18.90
CA LEU A 196 -3.55 7.72 19.14
C LEU A 196 -4.37 7.80 20.42
N ALA A 197 -5.63 7.34 20.36
CA ALA A 197 -6.52 7.20 21.52
C ALA A 197 -6.76 5.71 21.80
N LEU A 198 -6.45 5.27 23.01
CA LEU A 198 -6.62 3.89 23.43
C LEU A 198 -7.61 3.83 24.61
N ARG A 199 -8.72 3.10 24.44
CA ARG A 199 -9.79 3.06 25.44
C ARG A 199 -9.27 2.50 26.76
N ALA A 200 -9.47 3.22 27.86
CA ALA A 200 -9.00 2.83 29.18
C ALA A 200 -9.64 1.52 29.65
N ASP A 201 -10.90 1.27 29.28
CA ASP A 201 -11.66 0.04 29.59
C ASP A 201 -11.10 -1.23 28.92
N ARG A 202 -10.25 -1.09 27.90
CA ARG A 202 -9.62 -2.20 27.17
C ARG A 202 -8.15 -2.42 27.52
N VAL A 203 -7.61 -1.62 28.44
CA VAL A 203 -6.24 -1.81 28.95
C VAL A 203 -6.28 -2.63 30.23
N SER A 204 -5.79 -3.86 30.16
CA SER A 204 -5.51 -4.65 31.34
C SER A 204 -4.07 -4.38 31.80
N ILE A 205 -3.89 -3.46 32.75
CA ILE A 205 -2.61 -3.30 33.43
C ILE A 205 -2.50 -4.39 34.49
N SER A 206 -1.68 -5.41 34.23
CA SER A 206 -1.37 -6.44 35.23
C SER A 206 -0.80 -5.76 36.46
N ARG A 207 -1.39 -6.02 37.63
CA ARG A 207 -0.90 -5.53 38.93
C ARG A 207 0.35 -6.26 39.42
N GLU A 208 0.84 -7.22 38.63
CA GLU A 208 2.02 -8.02 38.95
C GLU A 208 2.98 -8.04 37.77
N ILE A 209 4.26 -7.77 38.03
CA ILE A 209 5.34 -8.01 37.09
C ILE A 209 6.28 -9.03 37.74
N LYS A 210 6.39 -10.22 37.14
CA LYS A 210 7.24 -11.33 37.64
C LYS A 210 6.97 -11.71 39.11
N GLY A 211 5.70 -11.78 39.52
CA GLY A 211 5.31 -12.28 40.85
C GLY A 211 5.48 -11.29 42.00
N ASN A 212 5.84 -10.03 41.71
CA ASN A 212 5.80 -8.94 42.69
C ASN A 212 4.69 -7.96 42.31
N ALA A 213 3.89 -7.56 43.29
CA ALA A 213 2.86 -6.54 43.13
C ALA A 213 3.50 -5.18 42.81
N LEU A 214 2.87 -4.43 41.89
CA LEU A 214 3.15 -3.02 41.61
C LEU A 214 2.62 -2.12 42.73
#